data_AF-I8WRR5-F1
#
_entry.id   AF-I8WRR5-F1
#
_cell.length_a   1.000
_cell.length_b   1.000
_cell.length_c   1.000
_cell.angle_alpha   90.00
_cell.angle_beta   90.00
_cell.angle_gamma   90.00
#
_symmetry.space_group_name_H-M   'P 1'
#
loop_
_entity.id
_entity.type
_entity.pdbx_description
1 polymer ?
#
loop_
_entity_poly.entity_id
_entity_poly.type
_entity_poly.pdbx_seq_one_letter_code
_entity_poly.pdbx_strand_id
1 'polypeptide(L)'
;MIWIIIEFIFPALLIALPLSLYRSNRLFMAKFYLRMTASGNARKLYVRCMLILILLYHYIYAGGHFGEWGILVSTILCAILFPFKRADKWLAGLHEEQKRFFLAALLALAICAVPHLHTTAVTLGFLLLAAMFYPSCNVLSKWEDEETKKQWCKNPRTLSEYYY
;
A
#
# COMPACT_ATOMS: atom_id res chain seq x y z
N MET A 1 -14.11 5.41 24.43
CA MET A 1 -13.67 3.99 24.45
C MET A 1 -13.81 3.32 23.08
N ILE A 2 -14.98 3.37 22.42
CA ILE A 2 -15.19 2.71 21.12
C ILE A 2 -14.21 3.20 20.03
N TRP A 3 -13.97 4.51 19.91
CA TRP A 3 -13.04 5.08 18.92
C TRP A 3 -11.61 4.55 19.02
N ILE A 4 -11.09 4.46 20.25
CA ILE A 4 -9.74 3.94 20.54
C ILE A 4 -9.64 2.46 20.13
N ILE A 5 -10.67 1.65 20.43
CA ILE A 5 -10.70 0.22 20.05
C ILE A 5 -10.69 0.07 18.52
N ILE A 6 -11.48 0.86 17.81
CA ILE A 6 -11.54 0.83 16.35
C ILE A 6 -10.21 1.30 15.75
N GLU A 7 -9.55 2.28 16.37
CA GLU A 7 -8.25 2.79 15.93
C GLU A 7 -7.18 1.69 15.87
N PHE A 8 -7.11 0.84 16.91
CA PHE A 8 -6.13 -0.26 16.98
C PHE A 8 -6.26 -1.29 15.85
N ILE A 9 -7.41 -1.36 15.17
CA ILE A 9 -7.61 -2.24 14.01
C ILE A 9 -6.68 -1.84 12.86
N PHE A 10 -6.37 -0.55 12.68
CA PHE A 10 -5.58 -0.07 11.55
C PHE A 10 -4.10 -0.45 11.66
N PRO A 11 -3.39 -0.21 12.78
CA PRO A 11 -2.06 -0.76 12.99
C PRO A 11 -2.03 -2.30 12.95
N ALA A 12 -3.06 -2.97 13.48
CA ALA A 12 -3.16 -4.42 13.40
C ALA A 12 -3.24 -4.90 11.93
N LEU A 13 -3.99 -4.21 11.07
CA LEU A 13 -4.04 -4.50 9.63
C LEU A 13 -2.68 -4.28 8.96
N LEU A 14 -1.94 -3.22 9.32
CA LEU A 14 -0.60 -2.97 8.80
C LEU A 14 0.38 -4.12 9.06
N ILE A 15 0.19 -4.84 10.17
CA ILE A 15 1.05 -5.97 10.57
C ILE A 15 0.49 -7.30 10.01
N ALA A 16 -0.81 -7.53 10.14
CA ALA A 16 -1.46 -8.78 9.76
C ALA A 16 -1.48 -9.01 8.24
N LEU A 17 -1.63 -7.96 7.43
CA LEU A 17 -1.69 -8.08 5.97
C LEU A 17 -0.35 -8.56 5.38
N PRO A 18 0.82 -7.95 5.68
CA PRO A 18 2.10 -8.52 5.29
C PRO A 18 2.28 -9.94 5.81
N LEU A 19 2.10 -10.18 7.11
CA LEU A 19 2.37 -11.51 7.69
C LEU A 19 1.56 -12.63 7.04
N SER A 20 0.29 -12.37 6.68
CA SER A 20 -0.58 -13.43 6.13
C SER A 20 -0.55 -13.53 4.61
N LEU A 21 -0.24 -12.43 3.90
CA LEU A 21 -0.40 -12.33 2.45
C LEU A 21 0.91 -12.10 1.70
N TYR A 22 1.93 -11.55 2.35
CA TYR A 22 3.25 -11.35 1.74
C TYR A 22 3.85 -12.68 1.31
N ARG A 23 4.26 -12.75 0.03
CA ARG A 23 4.80 -13.95 -0.62
C ARG A 23 3.92 -15.22 -0.46
N SER A 24 2.63 -15.03 -0.15
CA SER A 24 1.72 -16.15 0.08
C SER A 24 1.39 -16.86 -1.23
N ASN A 25 1.62 -18.17 -1.31
CA ASN A 25 1.34 -18.99 -2.51
C ASN A 25 -0.15 -19.39 -2.61
N ARG A 26 -1.04 -18.65 -1.93
CA ARG A 26 -2.49 -18.89 -1.99
C ARG A 26 -3.00 -18.54 -3.38
N LEU A 27 -3.90 -19.37 -3.92
CA LEU A 27 -4.57 -19.15 -5.22
C LEU A 27 -5.22 -17.76 -5.33
N PHE A 28 -5.74 -17.25 -4.22
CA PHE A 28 -6.30 -15.90 -4.17
C PHE A 28 -5.26 -14.81 -4.47
N MET A 29 -4.07 -14.92 -3.87
CA MET A 29 -2.98 -13.97 -4.07
C MET A 29 -2.42 -14.03 -5.48
N ALA A 30 -2.27 -15.24 -6.03
CA ALA A 30 -1.87 -15.42 -7.43
C ALA A 30 -2.85 -14.73 -8.40
N LYS A 31 -4.17 -14.83 -8.17
CA LYS A 31 -5.18 -14.11 -8.96
C LYS A 31 -5.14 -12.60 -8.74
N PHE A 32 -4.86 -12.15 -7.51
CA PHE A 32 -4.71 -10.74 -7.19
C PHE A 32 -3.52 -10.12 -7.94
N TYR A 33 -2.33 -10.73 -7.85
CA TYR A 33 -1.14 -10.29 -8.57
C TYR A 33 -1.38 -10.26 -10.08
N LEU A 34 -2.00 -11.30 -10.64
CA LEU A 34 -2.33 -11.35 -12.06
C LEU A 34 -3.24 -10.19 -12.48
N ARG A 35 -4.28 -9.86 -11.69
CA ARG A 35 -5.18 -8.74 -11.97
C ARG A 35 -4.48 -7.39 -11.87
N MET A 36 -3.61 -7.20 -10.88
CA MET A 36 -2.83 -5.98 -10.70
C MET A 36 -1.85 -5.73 -11.85
N THR A 37 -1.24 -6.80 -12.37
CA THR A 37 -0.36 -6.73 -13.54
C THR A 37 -1.17 -6.49 -14.82
N ALA A 38 -2.26 -7.24 -15.02
CA ALA A 38 -3.03 -7.24 -16.26
C ALA A 38 -3.93 -6.01 -16.48
N SER A 39 -4.41 -5.37 -15.41
CA SER A 39 -5.42 -4.32 -15.51
C SER A 39 -5.01 -3.03 -14.82
N GLY A 40 -4.86 -1.96 -15.61
CA GLY A 40 -4.69 -0.61 -15.07
C GLY A 40 -5.89 -0.13 -14.23
N ASN A 41 -7.09 -0.64 -14.50
CA ASN A 41 -8.28 -0.32 -13.69
C ASN A 41 -8.22 -1.01 -12.32
N ALA A 42 -7.66 -2.22 -12.22
CA ALA A 42 -7.42 -2.88 -10.94
C ALA A 42 -6.41 -2.07 -10.09
N ARG A 43 -5.33 -1.57 -10.70
CA ARG A 43 -4.38 -0.69 -10.03
C ARG A 43 -5.02 0.63 -9.56
N LYS A 44 -5.85 1.26 -10.40
CA LYS A 44 -6.62 2.46 -10.01
C LYS A 44 -7.54 2.18 -8.82
N LEU A 45 -8.27 1.06 -8.86
CA LEU A 45 -9.14 0.65 -7.76
C LEU A 45 -8.33 0.43 -6.48
N TYR A 46 -7.19 -0.26 -6.58
CA TYR A 46 -6.30 -0.53 -5.47
C TYR A 46 -5.82 0.76 -4.77
N VAL A 47 -5.30 1.72 -5.54
CA VAL A 47 -4.87 3.03 -5.02
C VAL A 47 -6.03 3.77 -4.34
N ARG A 48 -7.22 3.75 -4.96
CA ARG A 48 -8.42 4.39 -4.38
C ARG A 48 -8.86 3.72 -3.08
N CYS A 49 -8.88 2.39 -3.03
CA CYS A 49 -9.20 1.65 -1.81
C CYS A 49 -8.20 1.97 -0.69
N MET A 50 -6.90 2.01 -0.99
CA MET A 50 -5.88 2.41 -0.04
C MET A 50 -6.12 3.83 0.50
N LEU A 51 -6.37 4.81 -0.38
CA LEU A 51 -6.66 6.19 0.03
C LEU A 51 -7.94 6.29 0.87
N ILE A 52 -9.00 5.56 0.51
CA ILE A 52 -10.24 5.51 1.30
C ILE A 52 -9.98 4.93 2.70
N LEU A 53 -9.17 3.86 2.81
CA LEU A 53 -8.81 3.28 4.10
C LEU A 53 -8.02 4.27 4.98
N ILE A 54 -7.08 5.01 4.39
CA ILE A 54 -6.33 6.05 5.11
C ILE A 54 -7.24 7.20 5.55
N LEU A 55 -8.13 7.68 4.69
CA LEU A 55 -9.07 8.75 5.04
C LEU A 55 -10.10 8.30 6.08
N LEU A 56 -10.53 7.04 6.03
CA LEU A 56 -11.37 6.44 7.06
C LEU A 56 -10.64 6.41 8.41
N TYR A 57 -9.36 6.07 8.41
CA TYR A 57 -8.53 6.16 9.60
C TYR A 57 -8.44 7.60 10.12
N HIS A 58 -8.24 8.60 9.26
CA HIS A 58 -8.23 10.01 9.66
C HIS A 58 -9.55 10.42 10.34
N TYR A 59 -10.68 9.99 9.78
CA TYR A 59 -12.00 10.27 10.36
C TYR A 59 -12.16 9.65 11.76
N ILE A 60 -11.78 8.38 11.92
CA ILE A 60 -11.85 7.67 13.21
C ILE A 60 -10.92 8.32 14.23
N TYR A 61 -9.70 8.67 13.82
CA TYR A 61 -8.71 9.31 14.68
C TYR A 61 -9.16 10.71 15.13
N ALA A 62 -9.71 11.53 14.23
CA ALA A 62 -10.25 12.85 14.54
C ALA A 62 -11.40 12.79 15.56
N GLY A 63 -12.23 11.75 15.50
CA GLY A 63 -13.31 11.53 16.47
C GLY A 63 -12.82 11.13 17.88
N GLY A 64 -11.62 10.57 17.98
CA GLY A 64 -10.99 10.18 19.25
C GLY A 64 -10.04 11.24 19.83
N HIS A 65 -9.42 12.05 18.98
CA HIS A 65 -8.34 12.97 19.34
C HIS A 65 -8.54 14.35 18.67
N PHE A 66 -9.16 15.29 19.41
CA PHE A 66 -9.38 16.66 18.93
C PHE A 66 -8.08 17.48 18.99
N GLY A 67 -7.79 18.25 17.94
CA GLY A 67 -6.65 19.19 17.90
C GLY A 67 -5.35 18.64 17.34
N GLU A 68 -5.37 17.45 16.74
CA GLU A 68 -4.18 16.76 16.25
C GLU A 68 -3.75 17.22 14.84
N TRP A 69 -2.62 17.92 14.75
CA TRP A 69 -2.11 18.49 13.49
C TRP A 69 -1.64 17.46 12.47
N GLY A 70 -1.26 16.25 12.92
CA GLY A 70 -0.83 15.18 12.02
C GLY A 70 -1.88 14.78 10.99
N ILE A 71 -3.18 14.97 11.29
CA ILE A 71 -4.27 14.71 10.34
C ILE A 71 -4.14 15.62 9.12
N LEU A 72 -3.80 16.91 9.32
CA LEU A 72 -3.66 17.86 8.22
C LEU A 72 -2.49 17.46 7.31
N VAL A 73 -1.32 17.18 7.89
CA VAL A 73 -0.13 16.75 7.14
C VAL A 73 -0.44 15.50 6.34
N SER A 74 -1.11 14.54 6.96
CA SER A 74 -1.47 13.29 6.31
C SER A 74 -2.54 13.46 5.22
N THR A 75 -3.53 14.33 5.45
CA THR A 75 -4.56 14.65 4.45
C THR A 75 -3.96 15.33 3.22
N ILE A 76 -3.00 16.24 3.42
CA ILE A 76 -2.23 16.86 2.32
C ILE A 76 -1.48 15.77 1.54
N LEU A 77 -0.85 14.83 2.23
CA LEU A 77 -0.18 13.69 1.58
C LEU A 77 -1.15 12.85 0.74
N CYS A 78 -2.34 12.55 1.27
CA CYS A 78 -3.42 11.88 0.54
C CYS A 78 -3.86 12.67 -0.70
N ALA A 79 -4.02 14.00 -0.57
CA ALA A 79 -4.40 14.86 -1.69
C ALA A 79 -3.33 14.87 -2.80
N ILE A 80 -2.05 14.88 -2.42
CA ILE A 80 -0.93 14.76 -3.37
C ILE A 80 -0.99 13.43 -4.13
N LEU A 81 -1.37 12.34 -3.45
CA LEU A 81 -1.47 10.99 -4.01
C LEU A 81 -2.82 10.69 -4.69
N PHE A 82 -3.80 11.57 -4.58
CA PHE A 82 -5.11 11.40 -5.20
C PHE A 82 -5.05 11.21 -6.75
N PRO A 83 -4.18 11.92 -7.50
CA PRO A 83 -3.99 11.65 -8.92
C PRO A 83 -3.32 10.29 -9.13
N PHE A 84 -4.03 9.38 -9.80
CA PHE A 84 -3.55 8.01 -10.06
C PHE A 84 -2.14 7.97 -10.69
N LYS A 85 -1.84 8.84 -11.66
CA LYS A 85 -0.51 8.90 -12.30
C LYS A 85 0.63 9.13 -11.30
N ARG A 86 0.39 9.93 -10.26
CA ARG A 86 1.40 10.24 -9.25
C ARG A 86 1.51 9.09 -8.25
N ALA A 87 0.39 8.56 -7.78
CA ALA A 87 0.40 7.39 -6.88
C ALA A 87 1.03 6.15 -7.54
N ASP A 88 0.72 5.86 -8.80
CA ASP A 88 1.30 4.76 -9.58
C ASP A 88 2.83 4.86 -9.63
N LYS A 89 3.37 6.04 -9.97
CA LYS A 89 4.81 6.29 -9.99
C LYS A 89 5.46 6.18 -8.61
N TRP A 90 4.80 6.68 -7.56
CA TRP A 90 5.32 6.63 -6.19
C TRP A 90 5.34 5.20 -5.65
N LEU A 91 4.24 4.44 -5.81
CA LEU A 91 4.15 3.06 -5.35
C LEU A 91 5.12 2.15 -6.11
N ALA A 92 5.18 2.27 -7.44
CA ALA A 92 6.13 1.51 -8.24
C ALA A 92 7.59 1.85 -7.87
N GLY A 93 7.91 3.14 -7.70
CA GLY A 93 9.25 3.58 -7.32
C GLY A 93 9.64 3.21 -5.88
N LEU A 94 8.69 3.15 -4.95
CA LEU A 94 8.91 2.66 -3.58
C LEU A 94 9.15 1.15 -3.55
N HIS A 95 8.45 0.39 -4.40
CA HIS A 95 8.63 -1.06 -4.49
C HIS A 95 9.97 -1.45 -5.14
N GLU A 96 10.39 -0.72 -6.17
CA GLU A 96 11.60 -1.04 -6.95
C GLU A 96 12.90 -0.65 -6.22
N GLU A 97 12.91 0.46 -5.47
CA GLU A 97 14.08 0.91 -4.73
C GLU A 97 14.03 0.50 -3.26
N GLN A 98 14.61 -0.65 -2.92
CA GLN A 98 14.71 -1.15 -1.53
C GLN A 98 15.28 -0.10 -0.56
N LYS A 99 16.20 0.76 -1.02
CA LYS A 99 16.74 1.89 -0.23
C LYS A 99 15.68 2.94 0.10
N ARG A 100 14.82 3.31 -0.85
CA ARG A 100 13.71 4.25 -0.62
C ARG A 100 12.65 3.64 0.28
N PHE A 101 12.35 2.36 0.08
CA PHE A 101 11.45 1.62 0.97
C PHE A 101 11.96 1.64 2.41
N PHE A 102 13.23 1.28 2.62
CA PHE A 102 13.85 1.29 3.94
C PHE A 102 13.91 2.70 4.55
N LEU A 103 14.27 3.71 3.77
CA LEU A 103 14.29 5.10 4.22
C LEU A 103 12.89 5.59 4.63
N ALA A 104 11.87 5.28 3.85
CA ALA A 104 10.49 5.64 4.16
C ALA A 104 9.96 4.88 5.39
N ALA A 105 10.36 3.62 5.59
CA ALA A 105 10.05 2.86 6.80
C ALA A 105 10.72 3.45 8.04
N LEU A 106 12.00 3.82 7.93
CA LEU A 106 12.74 4.49 9.01
C LEU A 106 12.12 5.85 9.34
N LEU A 107 11.75 6.62 8.31
CA LEU A 107 11.04 7.89 8.47
C LEU A 107 9.70 7.68 9.19
N ALA A 108 8.90 6.70 8.79
CA ALA A 108 7.63 6.38 9.44
C ALA A 108 7.82 6.02 10.92
N LEU A 109 8.87 5.27 11.25
CA LEU A 109 9.19 4.89 12.63
C LEU A 109 9.65 6.11 13.45
N ALA A 110 10.48 6.98 12.89
CA ALA A 110 10.88 8.23 13.53
C ALA A 110 9.68 9.15 13.79
N ILE A 111 8.77 9.29 12.82
CA ILE A 111 7.54 10.08 12.96
C ILE A 111 6.61 9.48 14.01
N CYS A 112 6.56 8.16 14.15
CA CYS A 112 5.77 7.48 15.17
C CYS A 112 6.22 7.85 16.61
N ALA A 113 7.51 8.16 16.79
CA ALA A 113 8.04 8.61 18.08
C ALA A 113 7.72 10.08 18.40
N VAL A 114 7.23 10.86 17.43
CA VAL A 114 6.87 12.26 17.61
C VAL A 114 5.40 12.36 18.03
N PRO A 115 5.09 12.94 19.21
CA PRO A 115 3.72 13.22 19.62
C PRO A 115 3.00 14.06 18.56
N HIS A 116 1.72 13.79 18.34
CA HIS A 116 0.85 14.47 17.38
C HIS A 116 1.05 14.18 15.89
N LEU A 117 2.04 13.35 15.51
CA LEU A 117 2.25 12.93 14.11
C LEU A 117 1.89 11.45 13.84
N HIS A 118 1.25 10.80 14.80
CA HIS A 118 0.87 9.39 14.70
C HIS A 118 0.09 9.07 13.42
N THR A 119 -0.83 9.95 13.01
CA THR A 119 -1.62 9.77 11.79
C THR A 119 -0.79 9.81 10.51
N THR A 120 0.28 10.60 10.50
CA THR A 120 1.24 10.64 9.40
C THR A 120 2.06 9.36 9.35
N ALA A 121 2.50 8.85 10.50
CA ALA A 121 3.21 7.57 10.59
C ALA A 121 2.36 6.40 10.08
N VAL A 122 1.11 6.29 10.52
CA VAL A 122 0.17 5.25 10.06
C VAL A 122 -0.08 5.37 8.55
N THR A 123 -0.18 6.59 8.03
CA THR A 123 -0.38 6.82 6.60
C THR A 123 0.83 6.38 5.77
N LEU A 124 2.05 6.72 6.20
CA LEU A 124 3.28 6.19 5.59
C LEU A 124 3.33 4.66 5.68
N GLY A 125 2.89 4.09 6.80
CA GLY A 125 2.75 2.64 6.96
C GLY A 125 1.83 2.02 5.90
N PHE A 126 0.65 2.60 5.65
CA PHE A 126 -0.26 2.11 4.61
C PHE A 126 0.30 2.32 3.20
N LEU A 127 1.07 3.37 2.95
CA LEU A 127 1.75 3.58 1.68
C LEU A 127 2.84 2.54 1.43
N LEU A 128 3.64 2.22 2.46
CA LEU A 128 4.65 1.15 2.39
C LEU A 128 3.99 -0.20 2.19
N LEU A 129 2.94 -0.50 2.96
CA LEU A 129 2.13 -1.69 2.77
C LEU A 129 1.62 -1.79 1.34
N ALA A 130 1.10 -0.68 0.81
CA ALA A 130 0.56 -0.65 -0.54
C ALA A 130 1.65 -0.86 -1.60
N ALA A 131 2.83 -0.28 -1.39
CA ALA A 131 3.99 -0.47 -2.26
C ALA A 131 4.41 -1.94 -2.28
N MET A 132 4.46 -2.62 -1.11
CA MET A 132 4.83 -4.06 -1.04
C MET A 132 3.94 -4.97 -1.90
N PHE A 133 2.65 -4.65 -2.04
CA PHE A 133 1.71 -5.42 -2.85
C PHE A 133 1.54 -4.85 -4.27
N TYR A 134 2.22 -3.76 -4.61
CA TYR A 134 2.16 -3.13 -5.92
C TYR A 134 3.06 -3.85 -6.93
N PRO A 135 2.67 -3.97 -8.22
CA PRO A 135 3.52 -4.59 -9.21
C PRO A 135 4.71 -3.67 -9.55
N SER A 136 5.91 -4.26 -9.66
CA SER A 136 7.11 -3.54 -10.09
C SER A 136 7.03 -3.12 -11.57
N CYS A 137 7.77 -2.09 -11.96
CA CYS A 137 7.89 -1.67 -13.36
C CYS A 137 8.38 -2.82 -14.26
N ASN A 138 9.30 -3.64 -13.76
CA ASN A 138 9.84 -4.83 -14.44
C ASN A 138 8.76 -5.90 -14.70
N VAL A 139 7.85 -6.13 -13.75
CA VAL A 139 6.74 -7.07 -13.93
C VAL A 139 5.73 -6.53 -14.94
N LEU A 140 5.48 -5.22 -14.91
CA LEU A 140 4.60 -4.57 -15.87
C LEU A 140 5.18 -4.60 -17.30
N SER A 141 6.48 -4.37 -17.48
CA SER A 141 7.13 -4.46 -18.79
C SER A 141 7.15 -5.90 -19.32
N LYS A 142 7.38 -6.88 -18.45
CA LYS A 142 7.31 -8.31 -18.83
C LYS A 142 5.91 -8.77 -19.22
N TRP A 143 4.86 -8.12 -18.73
CA TRP A 143 3.48 -8.42 -19.12
C TRP A 143 3.16 -8.01 -20.57
N GLU A 144 3.93 -7.08 -21.14
CA GLU A 144 3.77 -6.67 -22.55
C GLU A 144 4.20 -7.77 -23.53
N ASP A 145 5.07 -8.69 -23.09
CA ASP A 145 5.47 -9.86 -23.87
C ASP A 145 4.37 -10.94 -23.87
N GLU A 146 3.94 -11.34 -25.07
CA GLU A 146 2.85 -12.31 -25.28
C GLU A 146 3.22 -13.73 -24.82
N GLU A 147 4.51 -14.13 -24.88
CA GLU A 147 4.93 -15.44 -24.36
C GLU A 147 4.86 -15.47 -22.83
N THR A 148 5.44 -14.46 -22.19
CA THR A 148 5.42 -14.31 -20.73
C THR A 148 3.99 -14.18 -20.19
N LYS A 149 3.13 -13.42 -20.86
CA LYS A 149 1.70 -13.30 -20.55
C LYS A 149 0.97 -14.64 -20.63
N LYS A 150 1.18 -15.43 -21.70
CA LYS A 150 0.57 -16.78 -21.83
C LYS A 150 1.06 -17.72 -20.73
N GLN A 151 2.32 -17.65 -20.37
CA GLN A 151 2.90 -18.47 -19.29
C GLN A 151 2.25 -18.15 -17.93
N TRP A 152 2.11 -16.87 -17.58
CA TRP A 152 1.51 -16.46 -16.31
C TRP A 152 0.00 -16.68 -16.25
N CYS A 153 -0.71 -16.58 -17.38
CA CYS A 153 -2.12 -16.98 -17.46
C CYS A 153 -2.32 -18.48 -17.25
N LYS A 154 -1.40 -19.33 -17.75
CA LYS A 154 -1.46 -20.80 -17.56
C LYS A 154 -1.09 -21.21 -16.14
N ASN A 155 -0.08 -20.58 -15.55
CA ASN A 155 0.37 -20.88 -14.19
C ASN A 155 0.59 -19.60 -13.38
N PRO A 156 -0.45 -19.02 -12.77
CA PRO A 156 -0.35 -17.75 -12.06
C PRO A 156 0.49 -17.83 -10.76
N ARG A 157 0.89 -19.04 -10.33
CA ARG A 157 1.81 -19.20 -9.18
C ARG A 157 3.23 -18.76 -9.51
N THR A 158 3.69 -18.96 -10.74
CA THR A 158 5.05 -18.54 -11.15
C THR A 158 5.17 -17.02 -11.14
N LEU A 159 4.09 -16.29 -11.39
CA LEU A 159 4.07 -14.83 -11.30
C LEU A 159 4.50 -14.34 -9.91
N SER A 160 4.13 -15.04 -8.83
CA SER A 160 4.48 -14.62 -7.46
C SER A 160 5.99 -14.65 -7.19
N GLU A 161 6.74 -15.46 -7.93
CA GLU A 161 8.21 -15.53 -7.82
C GLU A 161 8.89 -14.37 -8.54
N TYR A 162 8.27 -13.83 -9.60
CA TYR A 162 8.79 -12.68 -10.34
C TYR A 162 8.26 -11.35 -9.80
N TYR A 163 7.26 -11.37 -8.92
CA TYR A 163 6.60 -10.18 -8.37
C TYR A 163 7.42 -9.45 -7.30
N TYR A 164 8.21 -10.22 -6.54
CA TYR A 164 9.13 -9.76 -5.50
C TYR A 164 10.58 -9.92 -5.95
#